data_AF-A0A954LW15-F1
#
_entry.id   AF-A0A954LW15-F1
#
_cell.length_a   1.000
_cell.length_b   1.000
_cell.length_c   1.000
_cell.angle_alpha   90.00
_cell.angle_beta   90.00
_cell.angle_gamma   90.00
#
_symmetry.space_group_name_H-M   'P 1'
#
loop_
_entity.id
_entity.type
_entity.pdbx_description
1 polymer ?
#
loop_
_entity_poly.entity_id
_entity_poly.type
_entity_poly.pdbx_seq_one_letter_code
_entity_poly.pdbx_strand_id
1 'polypeptide(L)'
;MILVGIDDTDTLDSRGTNQLAKHLVRVLEDRYRCVRIVRHQLFFDERVPYTSKNGSASIWLEPRTSEGTDSLIESLREEMRREFIPSSDPGLCVTDDVPDTVIEFAYRCQTGLVTSSEAHEAAKRAGIHLEGLGGTCDGVIGALAAVGLAATGNDGRIVHWQEMDGDLSGPHPLEEVLRRNVRVRSTQDDAAVVHGTIDVGKKLRPNLRDGGHVLFARPVNGSNWQAEKLT
;
A
#
# COMPACT_ATOMS: atom_id res chain seq x y z
N MET A 1 13.73 7.98 4.47
CA MET A 1 12.39 7.35 4.48
C MET A 1 12.64 5.86 4.33
N ILE A 2 11.96 5.02 5.10
CA ILE A 2 12.05 3.57 4.94
C ILE A 2 10.73 3.09 4.32
N LEU A 3 10.83 2.28 3.27
CA LEU A 3 9.71 1.57 2.66
C LEU A 3 9.72 0.13 3.13
N VAL A 4 8.53 -0.33 3.55
CA VAL A 4 8.28 -1.71 3.92
C VAL A 4 7.21 -2.24 2.98
N GLY A 5 7.46 -3.36 2.33
CA GLY A 5 6.47 -4.10 1.55
C GLY A 5 6.08 -5.40 2.26
N ILE A 6 4.79 -5.69 2.29
CA ILE A 6 4.25 -6.96 2.77
C ILE A 6 3.22 -7.52 1.78
N ASP A 7 3.16 -8.84 1.67
CA ASP A 7 2.11 -9.53 0.92
C ASP A 7 1.86 -10.94 1.44
N ASP A 8 0.75 -11.55 0.99
CA ASP A 8 0.32 -12.93 1.27
C ASP A 8 0.33 -13.28 2.76
N THR A 9 -0.23 -12.37 3.55
CA THR A 9 -0.30 -12.47 5.00
C THR A 9 -1.67 -12.91 5.49
N ASP A 10 -2.56 -13.29 4.57
CA ASP A 10 -3.96 -13.58 4.87
C ASP A 10 -4.47 -14.83 4.14
N THR A 11 -5.53 -15.42 4.69
CA THR A 11 -6.42 -16.39 4.06
C THR A 11 -7.84 -15.83 4.00
N LEU A 12 -8.73 -16.48 3.25
CA LEU A 12 -10.14 -16.06 3.06
C LEU A 12 -10.88 -15.76 4.37
N ASP A 13 -10.59 -16.50 5.44
CA ASP A 13 -11.29 -16.43 6.73
C ASP A 13 -10.54 -15.59 7.79
N SER A 14 -9.49 -14.88 7.38
CA SER A 14 -8.57 -14.20 8.30
C SER A 14 -8.59 -12.68 8.17
N ARG A 15 -7.80 -12.02 9.04
CA ARG A 15 -7.59 -10.58 8.98
C ARG A 15 -6.70 -10.23 7.78
N GLY A 16 -7.20 -9.40 6.86
CA GLY A 16 -6.48 -9.13 5.62
C GLY A 16 -5.20 -8.28 5.73
N THR A 17 -4.35 -8.31 4.70
CA THR A 17 -3.01 -7.68 4.64
C THR A 17 -2.97 -6.22 5.13
N ASN A 18 -3.96 -5.40 4.75
CA ASN A 18 -4.02 -3.99 5.17
C ASN A 18 -4.20 -3.80 6.68
N GLN A 19 -4.85 -4.74 7.35
CA GLN A 19 -5.04 -4.69 8.80
C GLN A 19 -3.78 -5.14 9.53
N LEU A 20 -3.02 -6.09 8.95
CA LEU A 20 -1.68 -6.39 9.44
C LEU A 20 -0.75 -5.19 9.31
N ALA A 21 -0.74 -4.49 8.17
CA ALA A 21 0.04 -3.27 8.02
C ALA A 21 -0.27 -2.23 9.11
N LYS A 22 -1.56 -2.04 9.44
CA LYS A 22 -2.00 -1.13 10.52
C LYS A 22 -1.57 -1.60 11.90
N HIS A 23 -1.57 -2.90 12.14
CA HIS A 23 -1.10 -3.47 13.39
C HIS A 23 0.42 -3.28 13.56
N LEU A 24 1.21 -3.59 12.53
CA LEU A 24 2.66 -3.41 12.53
C LEU A 24 3.05 -1.95 12.82
N VAL A 25 2.36 -0.99 12.19
CA VAL A 25 2.58 0.44 12.45
C VAL A 25 2.32 0.82 13.91
N ARG A 26 1.31 0.25 14.56
CA ARG A 26 1.02 0.50 15.99
C ARG A 26 2.11 -0.06 16.89
N VAL A 27 2.59 -1.27 16.61
CA VAL A 27 3.69 -1.88 17.38
C VAL A 27 4.98 -1.06 17.28
N LEU A 28 5.17 -0.35 16.17
CA LEU A 28 6.37 0.41 15.87
C LEU A 28 6.26 1.91 16.22
N GLU A 29 5.15 2.40 16.77
CA GLU A 29 4.82 3.84 16.83
C GLU A 29 5.81 4.70 17.63
N ASP A 30 6.43 4.11 18.67
CA ASP A 30 7.45 4.74 19.50
C ASP A 30 8.78 4.97 18.78
N ARG A 31 9.09 4.12 17.79
CA ARG A 31 10.37 4.13 17.05
C ARG A 31 10.23 4.71 15.65
N TYR A 32 9.05 4.59 15.05
CA TYR A 32 8.79 4.99 13.67
C TYR A 32 7.46 5.76 13.57
N ARG A 33 7.49 6.85 12.81
CA ARG A 33 6.29 7.57 12.39
C ARG A 33 5.81 6.97 11.07
N CYS A 34 4.59 6.45 11.04
CA CYS A 34 3.96 6.04 9.79
C CYS A 34 3.46 7.26 9.02
N VAL A 35 4.00 7.46 7.83
CA VAL A 35 3.55 8.50 6.89
C VAL A 35 2.29 8.04 6.18
N ARG A 36 2.31 6.84 5.61
CA ARG A 36 1.15 6.25 4.91
C ARG A 36 1.28 4.74 4.73
N ILE A 37 0.14 4.09 4.55
CA ILE A 37 0.01 2.70 4.11
C ILE A 37 -0.75 2.72 2.78
N VAL A 38 -0.20 2.07 1.76
CA VAL A 38 -0.77 2.03 0.41
C VAL A 38 -1.01 0.59 -0.01
N ARG A 39 -2.20 0.30 -0.50
CA ARG A 39 -2.52 -0.98 -1.12
C ARG A 39 -2.28 -0.88 -2.62
N HIS A 40 -1.47 -1.79 -3.15
CA HIS A 40 -1.18 -1.93 -4.56
C HIS A 40 -2.04 -3.02 -5.19
N GLN A 41 -2.39 -2.85 -6.46
CA GLN A 41 -3.07 -3.89 -7.23
C GLN A 41 -2.02 -4.55 -8.13
N LEU A 42 -1.89 -5.87 -8.00
CA LEU A 42 -1.02 -6.68 -8.86
C LEU A 42 -1.84 -7.34 -9.98
N PHE A 43 -1.16 -8.06 -10.86
CA PHE A 43 -1.73 -8.66 -12.06
C PHE A 43 -2.95 -9.54 -11.73
N PHE A 44 -4.08 -9.24 -12.37
CA PHE A 44 -5.31 -10.00 -12.21
C PHE A 44 -5.39 -11.06 -13.30
N ASP A 45 -5.11 -12.31 -12.93
CA ASP A 45 -5.11 -13.46 -13.84
C ASP A 45 -5.49 -14.73 -13.06
N GLU A 46 -6.26 -15.62 -13.68
CA GLU A 46 -6.73 -16.87 -13.06
C GLU A 46 -5.60 -17.83 -12.69
N ARG A 47 -4.42 -17.68 -13.30
CA ARG A 47 -3.22 -18.47 -13.00
C ARG A 47 -2.50 -18.02 -11.73
N VAL A 48 -2.84 -16.86 -11.17
CA VAL A 48 -2.27 -16.35 -9.93
C VAL A 48 -3.15 -16.78 -8.77
N PRO A 49 -2.66 -17.57 -7.79
CA PRO A 49 -3.42 -17.86 -6.58
C PRO A 49 -3.58 -16.57 -5.76
N TYR A 50 -4.80 -16.25 -5.36
CA TYR A 50 -5.10 -15.15 -4.43
C TYR A 50 -6.35 -15.47 -3.60
N THR A 51 -6.45 -14.88 -2.41
CA THR A 51 -7.61 -15.07 -1.52
C THR A 51 -8.84 -14.38 -2.09
N SER A 52 -8.86 -13.05 -2.06
CA SER A 52 -9.97 -12.23 -2.56
C SER A 52 -9.57 -11.34 -3.72
N LYS A 53 -8.35 -10.80 -3.69
CA LYS A 53 -7.73 -9.98 -4.73
C LYS A 53 -6.23 -10.13 -4.64
N ASN A 54 -5.55 -10.26 -5.78
CA ASN A 54 -4.10 -10.21 -5.84
C ASN A 54 -3.60 -8.78 -5.55
N GLY A 55 -3.13 -8.50 -4.33
CA GLY A 55 -2.63 -7.16 -4.03
C GLY A 55 -1.88 -7.08 -2.72
N SER A 56 -0.77 -6.35 -2.76
CA SER A 56 0.17 -6.17 -1.66
C SER A 56 0.00 -4.82 -0.96
N ALA A 57 0.72 -4.63 0.16
CA ALA A 57 0.71 -3.38 0.90
C ALA A 57 2.13 -2.83 1.09
N SER A 58 2.28 -1.52 0.92
CA SER A 58 3.48 -0.78 1.32
C SER A 58 3.21 0.10 2.53
N ILE A 59 4.22 0.29 3.37
CA ILE A 59 4.22 1.18 4.53
C ILE A 59 5.41 2.13 4.39
N TRP A 60 5.16 3.42 4.59
CA TRP A 60 6.16 4.47 4.60
C TRP A 60 6.47 4.86 6.04
N LEU A 61 7.70 4.63 6.47
CA LEU A 61 8.14 4.88 7.83
C LEU A 61 9.24 5.95 7.87
N GLU A 62 9.05 6.93 8.73
CA GLU A 62 10.09 7.87 9.14
C GLU A 62 10.66 7.42 10.49
N PRO A 63 11.97 7.12 10.58
CA PRO A 63 12.62 6.84 11.85
C PRO A 63 12.48 8.02 12.80
N ARG A 64 12.11 7.76 14.07
CA ARG A 64 12.16 8.74 15.16
C ARG A 64 13.52 8.73 15.87
N THR A 65 14.26 7.65 15.72
CA THR A 65 15.59 7.41 16.26
C THR A 65 16.58 7.18 15.11
N SER A 66 17.88 7.20 15.41
CA SER A 66 18.93 6.90 14.44
C SER A 66 19.21 5.39 14.30
N GLU A 67 18.24 4.54 14.62
CA GLU A 67 18.38 3.09 14.43
C GLU A 67 18.42 2.75 12.93
N GLY A 68 19.25 1.79 12.56
CA GLY A 68 19.31 1.26 11.20
C GLY A 68 18.12 0.33 10.89
N THR A 69 18.01 -0.09 9.64
CA THR A 69 16.93 -0.97 9.15
C THR A 69 16.93 -2.36 9.79
N ASP A 70 18.05 -2.83 10.34
CA ASP A 70 18.16 -4.18 10.91
C ASP A 70 17.23 -4.42 12.10
N SER A 71 17.11 -3.46 13.02
CA SER A 71 16.21 -3.58 14.19
C SER A 71 14.73 -3.56 13.77
N LEU A 72 14.42 -2.80 12.72
CA LEU A 72 13.10 -2.75 12.10
C LEU A 72 12.76 -4.10 11.45
N ILE A 73 13.67 -4.66 10.67
CA ILE A 73 13.51 -5.96 10.01
C ILE A 73 13.20 -7.05 11.04
N GLU A 74 13.98 -7.14 12.12
CA GLU A 74 13.73 -8.15 13.16
C GLU A 74 12.36 -7.96 13.81
N SER A 75 12.01 -6.71 14.17
CA SER A 75 10.72 -6.41 14.79
C SER A 75 9.54 -6.79 13.87
N LEU A 76 9.62 -6.45 12.59
CA LEU A 76 8.60 -6.78 11.60
C LEU A 76 8.48 -8.29 11.40
N ARG A 77 9.62 -8.99 11.29
CA ARG A 77 9.67 -10.45 11.18
C ARG A 77 8.99 -11.13 12.36
N GLU A 78 9.32 -10.73 13.58
CA GLU A 78 8.76 -11.32 14.79
C GLU A 78 7.24 -11.12 14.85
N GLU A 79 6.76 -9.90 14.60
CA GLU A 79 5.33 -9.60 14.61
C GLU A 79 4.57 -10.30 13.49
N MET A 80 5.11 -10.35 12.27
CA MET A 80 4.50 -11.09 11.17
C MET A 80 4.44 -12.60 11.44
N ARG A 81 5.45 -13.17 12.13
CA ARG A 81 5.44 -14.57 12.56
C ARG A 81 4.43 -14.83 13.68
N ARG A 82 4.23 -13.89 14.61
CA ARG A 82 3.20 -14.00 15.66
C ARG A 82 1.80 -14.01 15.06
N GLU A 83 1.59 -13.20 14.03
CA GLU A 83 0.33 -13.10 13.29
C GLU A 83 0.25 -14.12 12.13
N PHE A 84 1.17 -15.08 12.06
CA PHE A 84 1.23 -16.06 10.97
C PHE A 84 -0.05 -16.90 10.91
N ILE A 85 -0.60 -17.01 9.71
CA ILE A 85 -1.78 -17.84 9.43
C ILE A 85 -1.31 -19.07 8.66
N PRO A 86 -1.56 -20.29 9.18
CA PRO A 86 -1.27 -21.50 8.42
C PRO A 86 -1.93 -21.46 7.04
N SER A 87 -1.16 -21.75 6.00
CA SER A 87 -1.54 -21.68 4.58
C SER A 87 -1.46 -20.30 3.91
N SER A 88 -0.90 -19.28 4.55
CA SER A 88 -0.44 -18.07 3.85
C SER A 88 1.07 -18.13 3.58
N ASP A 89 1.57 -17.29 2.67
CA ASP A 89 2.98 -17.25 2.25
C ASP A 89 3.65 -15.88 2.49
N PRO A 90 3.73 -15.36 3.74
CA PRO A 90 4.01 -13.94 3.94
C PRO A 90 5.37 -13.52 3.41
N GLY A 91 5.41 -12.46 2.61
CA GLY A 91 6.64 -11.81 2.17
C GLY A 91 6.91 -10.53 2.95
N LEU A 92 8.19 -10.25 3.23
CA LEU A 92 8.65 -9.01 3.85
C LEU A 92 9.81 -8.42 3.04
N CYS A 93 9.65 -7.16 2.63
CA CYS A 93 10.67 -6.36 1.95
C CYS A 93 10.91 -5.07 2.73
N VAL A 94 12.17 -4.69 2.97
CA VAL A 94 12.53 -3.45 3.70
C VAL A 94 13.71 -2.78 3.03
N THR A 95 13.59 -1.47 2.74
CA THR A 95 14.67 -0.66 2.18
C THR A 95 14.46 0.83 2.42
N ASP A 96 15.53 1.62 2.38
CA ASP A 96 15.50 3.08 2.31
C ASP A 96 15.88 3.65 0.93
N ASP A 97 16.32 2.77 0.01
CA ASP A 97 16.64 3.09 -1.38
C ASP A 97 15.97 2.10 -2.35
N VAL A 98 15.41 2.62 -3.44
CA VAL A 98 14.68 1.82 -4.43
C VAL A 98 15.21 2.14 -5.83
N PRO A 99 16.09 1.29 -6.39
CA PRO A 99 16.61 1.52 -7.73
C PRO A 99 15.57 1.21 -8.80
N ASP A 100 15.77 1.77 -10.00
CA ASP A 100 14.88 1.61 -11.16
C ASP A 100 14.59 0.14 -11.50
N THR A 101 15.55 -0.76 -11.30
CA THR A 101 15.37 -2.21 -11.54
C THR A 101 14.26 -2.83 -10.68
N VAL A 102 14.04 -2.31 -9.48
CA VAL A 102 12.96 -2.75 -8.58
C VAL A 102 11.62 -2.14 -9.00
N ILE A 103 11.63 -0.90 -9.51
CA ILE A 103 10.45 -0.25 -10.09
C ILE A 103 10.00 -1.00 -11.35
N GLU A 104 10.92 -1.36 -12.23
CA GLU A 104 10.66 -2.17 -13.43
C GLU A 104 10.08 -3.54 -13.06
N PHE A 105 10.65 -4.21 -12.06
CA PHE A 105 10.09 -5.46 -11.52
C PHE A 105 8.65 -5.26 -11.01
N ALA A 106 8.40 -4.19 -10.26
CA ALA A 106 7.08 -3.84 -9.74
C ALA A 106 6.03 -3.67 -10.86
N TYR A 107 6.36 -2.96 -11.94
CA TYR A 107 5.45 -2.81 -13.08
C TYR A 107 5.16 -4.13 -13.78
N ARG A 108 6.16 -5.01 -13.92
CA ARG A 108 5.95 -6.36 -14.47
C ARG A 108 4.95 -7.16 -13.64
N CYS A 109 4.98 -7.01 -12.31
CA CYS A 109 4.02 -7.65 -11.40
C CYS A 109 2.58 -7.14 -11.58
N GLN A 110 2.36 -5.99 -12.23
CA GLN A 110 1.02 -5.48 -12.55
C GLN A 110 0.50 -5.99 -13.90
N THR A 111 1.37 -6.45 -14.79
CA THR A 111 1.03 -6.76 -16.19
C THR A 111 1.26 -8.22 -16.61
N GLY A 112 1.89 -9.04 -15.77
CA GLY A 112 2.19 -10.42 -16.14
C GLY A 112 2.63 -11.30 -14.98
N LEU A 113 2.84 -12.58 -15.30
CA LEU A 113 3.39 -13.56 -14.36
C LEU A 113 4.87 -13.33 -14.13
N VAL A 114 5.28 -13.41 -12.87
CA VAL A 114 6.66 -13.34 -12.40
C VAL A 114 6.89 -14.43 -11.37
N THR A 115 8.14 -14.77 -11.10
CA THR A 115 8.52 -15.82 -10.16
C THR A 115 9.20 -15.26 -8.91
N SER A 116 9.17 -16.01 -7.81
CA SER A 116 9.89 -15.67 -6.58
C SER A 116 11.41 -15.63 -6.79
N SER A 117 11.94 -16.45 -7.70
CA SER A 117 13.36 -16.37 -8.11
C SER A 117 13.71 -15.01 -8.72
N GLU A 118 12.86 -14.47 -9.60
CA GLU A 118 13.08 -13.14 -10.18
C GLU A 118 13.02 -12.03 -9.12
N ALA A 119 12.11 -12.15 -8.13
CA ALA A 119 12.04 -11.22 -7.01
C ALA A 119 13.34 -11.23 -6.19
N HIS A 120 13.83 -12.42 -5.82
CA HIS A 120 15.09 -12.56 -5.08
C HIS A 120 16.30 -12.06 -5.87
N GLU A 121 16.36 -12.31 -7.18
CA GLU A 121 17.43 -11.76 -8.02
C GLU A 121 17.40 -10.23 -8.06
N ALA A 122 16.23 -9.62 -8.23
CA ALA A 122 16.07 -8.17 -8.25
C ALA A 122 16.49 -7.55 -6.91
N ALA A 123 16.00 -8.09 -5.79
CA ALA A 123 16.37 -7.61 -4.45
C ALA A 123 17.87 -7.77 -4.17
N LYS A 124 18.47 -8.92 -4.53
CA LYS A 124 19.91 -9.15 -4.34
C LYS A 124 20.77 -8.18 -5.14
N ARG A 125 20.40 -7.88 -6.39
CA ARG A 125 21.12 -6.89 -7.21
C ARG A 125 20.99 -5.47 -6.66
N ALA A 126 19.86 -5.16 -6.04
CA ALA A 126 19.58 -3.88 -5.42
C ALA A 126 20.15 -3.74 -3.99
N GLY A 127 20.62 -4.82 -3.37
CA GLY A 127 21.04 -4.81 -1.96
C GLY A 127 19.86 -4.63 -0.98
N ILE A 128 18.66 -5.02 -1.38
CA ILE A 128 17.42 -4.87 -0.59
C ILE A 128 17.17 -6.12 0.25
N HIS A 129 16.72 -5.93 1.49
CA HIS A 129 16.26 -7.03 2.33
C HIS A 129 14.92 -7.56 1.82
N LEU A 130 14.89 -8.85 1.47
CA LEU A 130 13.69 -9.56 1.03
C LEU A 130 13.68 -10.96 1.62
N GLU A 131 12.63 -11.31 2.35
CA GLU A 131 12.47 -12.63 2.96
C GLU A 131 11.04 -13.16 2.87
N GLY A 132 10.92 -14.48 2.67
CA GLY A 132 9.68 -15.21 2.85
C GLY A 132 9.60 -15.74 4.29
N LEU A 133 8.42 -15.66 4.89
CA LEU A 133 8.18 -15.99 6.28
C LEU A 133 7.24 -17.18 6.48
N GLY A 134 6.78 -17.82 5.40
CA GLY A 134 5.87 -18.96 5.47
C GLY A 134 5.66 -19.67 4.13
N GLY A 135 5.14 -20.90 4.24
CA GLY A 135 4.77 -21.82 3.16
C GLY A 135 5.74 -21.86 1.97
N THR A 136 5.27 -21.54 0.77
CA THR A 136 6.04 -21.53 -0.49
C THR A 136 7.02 -20.36 -0.60
N CYS A 137 6.86 -19.35 0.27
CA CYS A 137 7.59 -18.08 0.25
C CYS A 137 7.30 -17.19 -0.96
N ASP A 138 6.21 -17.42 -1.71
CA ASP A 138 5.90 -16.63 -2.92
C ASP A 138 5.43 -15.19 -2.64
N GLY A 139 4.97 -14.87 -1.42
CA GLY A 139 4.62 -13.49 -1.05
C GLY A 139 5.78 -12.49 -1.17
N VAL A 140 7.03 -12.95 -1.33
CA VAL A 140 8.18 -12.08 -1.65
C VAL A 140 7.99 -11.31 -2.95
N ILE A 141 7.24 -11.86 -3.91
CA ILE A 141 6.93 -11.20 -5.19
C ILE A 141 6.18 -9.90 -4.90
N GLY A 142 5.06 -9.99 -4.19
CA GLY A 142 4.22 -8.84 -3.92
C GLY A 142 4.81 -7.88 -2.89
N ALA A 143 5.60 -8.38 -1.93
CA ALA A 143 6.33 -7.55 -0.99
C ALA A 143 7.35 -6.65 -1.71
N LEU A 144 8.14 -7.20 -2.63
CA LEU A 144 9.07 -6.40 -3.44
C LEU A 144 8.32 -5.45 -4.39
N ALA A 145 7.25 -5.93 -5.03
CA ALA A 145 6.42 -5.11 -5.91
C ALA A 145 5.80 -3.92 -5.16
N ALA A 146 5.35 -4.11 -3.91
CA ALA A 146 4.79 -3.03 -3.10
C ALA A 146 5.80 -1.89 -2.90
N VAL A 147 7.06 -2.21 -2.61
CA VAL A 147 8.14 -1.21 -2.44
C VAL A 147 8.42 -0.49 -3.76
N GLY A 148 8.56 -1.23 -4.86
CA GLY A 148 8.79 -0.63 -6.18
C GLY A 148 7.65 0.29 -6.64
N LEU A 149 6.40 -0.15 -6.49
CA LEU A 149 5.22 0.65 -6.82
C LEU A 149 5.08 1.87 -5.91
N ALA A 150 5.37 1.74 -4.62
CA ALA A 150 5.39 2.85 -3.68
C ALA A 150 6.38 3.94 -4.11
N ALA A 151 7.61 3.57 -4.46
CA ALA A 151 8.67 4.50 -4.84
C ALA A 151 8.29 5.43 -6.01
N THR A 152 7.39 4.98 -6.90
CA THR A 152 6.90 5.80 -8.03
C THR A 152 6.11 7.04 -7.60
N GLY A 153 5.57 7.04 -6.37
CA GLY A 153 4.66 8.09 -5.90
C GLY A 153 3.34 8.15 -6.67
N ASN A 154 3.04 7.15 -7.50
CA ASN A 154 1.97 7.21 -8.50
C ASN A 154 1.10 5.95 -8.58
N ASP A 155 1.31 4.96 -7.71
CA ASP A 155 0.52 3.74 -7.69
C ASP A 155 -0.16 3.50 -6.34
N GLY A 156 -1.35 2.90 -6.41
CA GLY A 156 -2.02 2.34 -5.26
C GLY A 156 -3.01 3.26 -4.55
N ARG A 157 -3.80 2.64 -3.68
CA ARG A 157 -4.86 3.26 -2.88
C ARG A 157 -4.43 3.38 -1.44
N ILE A 158 -4.51 4.58 -0.89
CA ILE A 158 -4.05 4.87 0.46
C ILE A 158 -5.10 4.37 1.46
N VAL A 159 -4.67 3.49 2.36
CA VAL A 159 -5.53 2.83 3.36
C VAL A 159 -5.37 3.42 4.76
N HIS A 160 -4.29 4.16 4.98
CA HIS A 160 -3.96 4.90 6.18
C HIS A 160 -2.92 5.99 5.86
N TRP A 161 -2.98 7.11 6.56
CA TRP A 161 -1.93 8.14 6.58
C TRP A 161 -1.97 8.85 7.93
N GLN A 162 -0.91 9.58 8.25
CA GLN A 162 -0.73 10.14 9.59
C GLN A 162 -1.86 11.09 10.02
N GLU A 163 -2.32 11.97 9.13
CA GLU A 163 -3.39 12.93 9.43
C GLU A 163 -4.80 12.30 9.33
N MET A 164 -4.90 10.98 9.21
CA MET A 164 -6.18 10.28 9.11
C MET A 164 -6.86 10.19 10.48
N ASP A 165 -7.60 11.25 10.84
CA ASP A 165 -8.44 11.27 12.05
C ASP A 165 -9.77 10.55 11.79
N GLY A 166 -9.81 9.25 12.10
CA GLY A 166 -10.97 8.39 11.83
C GLY A 166 -11.27 8.15 10.35
N ASP A 167 -12.19 7.23 10.07
CA ASP A 167 -12.69 6.99 8.71
C ASP A 167 -13.84 7.99 8.41
N LEU A 168 -13.73 8.77 7.33
CA LEU A 168 -14.89 9.49 6.76
C LEU A 168 -15.71 8.58 5.87
N SER A 169 -17.04 8.72 5.90
CA SER A 169 -17.97 7.93 5.10
C SER A 169 -19.18 8.76 4.67
N GLY A 170 -19.65 8.53 3.44
CA GLY A 170 -20.80 9.23 2.87
C GLY A 170 -20.45 10.65 2.41
N PRO A 171 -21.45 11.54 2.33
CA PRO A 171 -21.29 12.90 1.81
C PRO A 171 -20.61 13.85 2.81
N HIS A 172 -19.60 14.58 2.34
CA HIS A 172 -18.91 15.64 3.08
C HIS A 172 -18.71 16.89 2.22
N PRO A 173 -18.74 18.11 2.78
CA PRO A 173 -18.30 19.30 2.08
C PRO A 173 -16.85 19.13 1.58
N LEU A 174 -16.56 19.64 0.38
CA LEU A 174 -15.22 19.57 -0.20
C LEU A 174 -14.14 20.09 0.78
N GLU A 175 -14.43 21.15 1.51
CA GLU A 175 -13.50 21.78 2.46
C GLU A 175 -13.11 20.83 3.60
N GLU A 176 -13.97 19.88 3.97
CA GLU A 176 -13.64 18.84 4.96
C GLU A 176 -12.66 17.81 4.39
N VAL A 177 -12.83 17.42 3.12
CA VAL A 177 -11.92 16.51 2.43
C VAL A 177 -10.55 17.18 2.22
N LEU A 178 -10.54 18.45 1.78
CA LEU A 178 -9.30 19.22 1.56
C LEU A 178 -8.51 19.43 2.87
N ARG A 179 -9.18 19.68 4.00
CA ARG A 179 -8.55 19.82 5.32
C ARG A 179 -7.78 18.57 5.77
N ARG A 180 -8.08 17.41 5.21
CA ARG A 180 -7.36 16.14 5.45
C ARG A 180 -6.17 15.93 4.51
N ASN A 181 -5.72 16.99 3.83
CA ASN A 181 -4.64 16.95 2.83
C ASN A 181 -4.97 16.00 1.66
N VAL A 182 -6.23 15.97 1.23
CA VAL A 182 -6.69 15.16 0.09
C VAL A 182 -7.16 16.08 -1.02
N ARG A 183 -6.45 16.08 -2.15
CA ARG A 183 -6.87 16.78 -3.37
C ARG A 183 -8.01 16.01 -4.01
N VAL A 184 -8.99 16.72 -4.57
CA VAL A 184 -10.11 16.09 -5.30
C VAL A 184 -10.03 16.47 -6.78
N ARG A 185 -10.00 15.47 -7.66
CA ARG A 185 -9.97 15.66 -9.12
C ARG A 185 -11.14 14.97 -9.79
N SER A 186 -11.65 15.59 -10.84
CA SER A 186 -12.72 15.05 -11.68
C SER A 186 -12.23 13.85 -12.48
N THR A 187 -13.00 12.77 -12.55
CA THR A 187 -12.69 11.63 -13.44
C THR A 187 -12.95 11.91 -14.92
N GLN A 188 -13.65 13.00 -15.25
CA GLN A 188 -14.00 13.32 -16.64
C GLN A 188 -12.88 14.04 -17.40
N ASP A 189 -12.20 14.96 -16.73
CA ASP A 189 -11.26 15.91 -17.34
C ASP A 189 -10.02 16.16 -16.46
N ASP A 190 -9.87 15.44 -15.35
CA ASP A 190 -8.80 15.60 -14.38
C ASP A 190 -8.76 17.02 -13.76
N ALA A 191 -9.79 17.85 -13.93
CA ALA A 191 -9.84 19.18 -13.34
C ALA A 191 -9.94 19.09 -11.80
N ALA A 192 -9.36 20.08 -11.11
CA ALA A 192 -9.53 20.20 -9.66
C ALA A 192 -11.00 20.51 -9.33
N VAL A 193 -11.58 19.76 -8.40
CA VAL A 193 -12.92 20.09 -7.88
C VAL A 193 -12.78 21.24 -6.89
N VAL A 194 -13.50 22.34 -7.13
CA VAL A 194 -13.32 23.60 -6.37
C VAL A 194 -14.47 23.93 -5.41
N HIS A 195 -15.62 23.25 -5.54
CA HIS A 195 -16.75 23.40 -4.63
C HIS A 195 -17.67 22.18 -4.67
N GLY A 196 -18.51 22.03 -3.64
CA GLY A 196 -19.58 21.05 -3.61
C GLY A 196 -19.46 20.00 -2.50
N THR A 197 -20.28 18.97 -2.60
CA THR A 197 -20.33 17.85 -1.65
C THR A 197 -19.72 16.62 -2.30
N ILE A 198 -18.77 15.98 -1.62
CA ILE A 198 -18.11 14.76 -2.06
C ILE A 198 -18.64 13.58 -1.26
N ASP A 199 -19.33 12.65 -1.90
CA ASP A 199 -19.65 11.34 -1.32
C ASP A 199 -18.42 10.44 -1.44
N VAL A 200 -17.74 10.20 -0.31
CA VAL A 200 -16.52 9.37 -0.23
C VAL A 200 -16.84 7.87 -0.15
N GLY A 201 -18.11 7.49 -0.24
CA GLY A 201 -18.61 6.13 -0.13
C GLY A 201 -18.42 5.56 1.28
N LYS A 202 -18.10 4.27 1.38
CA LYS A 202 -17.96 3.60 2.69
C LYS A 202 -16.82 4.18 3.53
N LYS A 203 -15.71 4.55 2.89
CA LYS A 203 -14.49 5.05 3.53
C LYS A 203 -13.71 5.95 2.57
N LEU A 204 -13.26 7.11 3.04
CA LEU A 204 -12.31 7.96 2.31
C LEU A 204 -11.00 7.20 2.05
N ARG A 205 -10.69 6.98 0.77
CA ARG A 205 -9.52 6.23 0.35
C ARG A 205 -8.98 6.82 -0.96
N PRO A 206 -8.19 7.89 -0.87
CA PRO A 206 -7.56 8.50 -2.03
C PRO A 206 -6.52 7.56 -2.65
N ASN A 207 -6.09 7.89 -3.86
CA ASN A 207 -4.97 7.25 -4.53
C ASN A 207 -3.68 8.03 -4.27
N LEU A 208 -2.55 7.33 -4.32
CA LEU A 208 -1.24 7.96 -4.34
C LEU A 208 -0.96 8.45 -5.77
N ARG A 209 -0.89 9.77 -5.96
CA ARG A 209 -0.56 10.42 -7.23
C ARG A 209 0.31 11.64 -6.99
N ASP A 210 1.38 11.77 -7.78
CA ASP A 210 2.42 12.79 -7.65
C ASP A 210 2.96 12.90 -6.20
N GLY A 211 3.10 11.76 -5.52
CA GLY A 211 3.53 11.70 -4.12
C GLY A 211 2.49 12.16 -3.09
N GLY A 212 1.31 12.61 -3.52
CA GLY A 212 0.23 13.14 -2.68
C GLY A 212 -1.04 12.28 -2.67
N HIS A 213 -2.04 12.73 -1.92
CA HIS A 213 -3.34 12.08 -1.81
C HIS A 213 -4.32 12.68 -2.82
N VAL A 214 -4.79 11.88 -3.77
CA VAL A 214 -5.75 12.32 -4.80
C VAL A 214 -6.99 11.43 -4.79
N LEU A 215 -8.12 12.02 -4.42
CA LEU A 215 -9.43 11.41 -4.56
C LEU A 215 -10.00 11.76 -5.94
N PHE A 216 -10.27 10.74 -6.74
CA PHE A 216 -10.96 10.93 -8.01
C PHE A 216 -12.47 10.83 -7.78
N ALA A 217 -13.22 11.76 -8.35
CA ALA A 217 -14.67 11.80 -8.21
C ALA A 217 -15.36 12.18 -9.52
N ARG A 218 -16.51 11.59 -9.78
CA ARG A 218 -17.39 11.98 -10.91
C ARG A 218 -18.48 12.93 -10.44
N PRO A 219 -18.94 13.86 -11.28
CA PRO A 219 -20.14 14.62 -10.99
C PRO A 219 -21.36 13.70 -10.98
N VAL A 220 -22.31 13.97 -10.09
CA VAL A 220 -23.61 13.28 -10.05
C VAL A 220 -24.70 14.23 -10.49
N ASN A 221 -25.08 15.19 -9.63
CA ASN A 221 -26.13 16.19 -9.87
C ASN A 221 -25.77 17.50 -9.17
N GLY A 222 -25.99 18.64 -9.82
CA GLY A 222 -25.69 19.95 -9.22
C GLY A 222 -24.22 20.03 -8.80
N SER A 223 -23.97 20.40 -7.53
CA SER A 223 -22.62 20.44 -6.94
C SER A 223 -22.26 19.17 -6.17
N ASN A 224 -22.90 18.03 -6.43
CA ASN A 224 -22.59 16.76 -5.77
C ASN A 224 -21.67 15.89 -6.63
N TRP A 225 -20.68 15.29 -5.98
CA TRP A 225 -19.68 14.42 -6.57
C TRP A 225 -19.65 13.07 -5.85
N GLN A 226 -19.35 12.01 -6.60
CA GLN A 226 -19.19 10.66 -6.06
C GLN A 226 -17.74 10.22 -6.26
N ALA A 227 -17.05 9.86 -5.18
CA ALA A 227 -15.73 9.27 -5.25
C ALA A 227 -15.74 7.95 -6.03
N GLU A 228 -14.76 7.77 -6.91
CA GLU A 228 -14.61 6.57 -7.74
C GLU A 228 -13.35 5.80 -7.38
N LYS A 229 -13.44 4.47 -7.53
CA LYS A 229 -12.29 3.59 -7.44
C LYS A 229 -11.68 3.50 -8.84
N LEU A 230 -10.45 3.99 -9.00
CA LEU A 230 -9.68 3.70 -10.21
C LEU A 230 -9.38 2.19 -10.24
N THR A 231 -9.70 1.56 -11.36
CA THR A 231 -9.37 0.16 -11.66
C THR A 231 -7.96 0.06 -12.18
#